data_AF-A0A090WU47-F1
#
_entry.id   AF-A0A090WU47-F1
#
_cell.length_a   1.000
_cell.length_b   1.000
_cell.length_c   1.000
_cell.angle_alpha   90.00
_cell.angle_beta   90.00
_cell.angle_gamma   90.00
#
_symmetry.space_group_name_H-M   'P 1'
#
loop_
_entity.id
_entity.type
_entity.pdbx_description
1 polymer ?
#
loop_
_entity_poly.entity_id
_entity_poly.type
_entity_poly.pdbx_seq_one_letter_code
_entity_poly.pdbx_strand_id
1 'polypeptide(L)' 'MFPNETNKIELERQQYELMGYLRKSLNNFEINLSITVNEEKSKKYAYTTREKFEKLKEKNAAIEALRKTFDLDI' A
#
# COMPACT_ATOMS: atom_id res chain seq x y z
N MET A 1 14.01 -4.74 -6.54
CA MET A 1 13.53 -3.38 -6.29
C MET A 1 12.02 -3.44 -6.21
N PHE A 2 11.45 -3.25 -5.03
CA PHE A 2 9.99 -3.25 -4.88
C PHE A 2 9.41 -1.95 -5.45
N PRO A 3 8.15 -1.93 -5.94
CA PRO A 3 7.53 -0.72 -6.49
C PRO A 3 7.65 0.50 -5.56
N ASN A 4 7.61 0.26 -4.25
CA ASN A 4 7.72 1.29 -3.23
C ASN A 4 9.11 1.94 -3.16
N GLU A 5 10.16 1.19 -3.46
CA GLU A 5 11.54 1.69 -3.44
C GLU A 5 11.82 2.56 -4.67
N THR A 6 11.36 2.13 -5.86
CA THR A 6 11.41 2.95 -7.08
C THR A 6 10.58 4.23 -6.92
N ASN A 7 9.38 4.14 -6.36
CA ASN A 7 8.54 5.31 -6.08
C ASN A 7 9.20 6.28 -5.10
N LYS A 8 9.90 5.78 -4.07
CA LYS A 8 10.64 6.61 -3.12
C LYS A 8 11.73 7.41 -3.82
N ILE A 9 12.52 6.77 -4.67
CA ILE A 9 13.64 7.42 -5.38
C ILE A 9 13.13 8.52 -6.32
N GLU A 10 12.05 8.27 -7.06
CA GLU A 10 11.46 9.28 -7.94
C GLU A 10 10.91 10.48 -7.15
N LEU A 11 10.29 10.23 -5.99
CA LEU A 11 9.87 11.29 -5.05
C LEU A 11 11.05 12.09 -4.50
N GLU A 12 12.12 11.41 -4.06
CA GLU A 12 13.35 12.06 -3.58
C GLU A 12 14.02 12.91 -4.67
N ARG A 13 13.93 12.52 -5.95
CA ARG A 13 14.43 13.29 -7.09
C ARG A 13 13.61 14.55 -7.33
N GLN A 14 12.29 14.49 -7.17
CA GLN A 14 11.39 15.64 -7.38
C GLN A 14 11.35 16.61 -6.18
N GLN A 15 11.79 16.20 -4.99
CA GLN A 15 11.70 17.02 -3.77
C GLN A 15 12.52 18.32 -3.83
N TYR A 16 13.53 18.39 -4.70
CA TYR A 16 14.48 19.51 -4.72
C TYR A 16 13.79 20.86 -5.00
N GLU A 17 12.89 20.91 -5.97
CA GLU A 17 12.16 22.13 -6.31
C GLU A 17 11.23 22.57 -5.18
N LEU A 18 10.50 21.62 -4.58
CA LEU A 18 9.62 21.88 -3.44
C LEU A 18 10.40 22.44 -2.23
N MET A 19 11.51 21.81 -1.87
CA MET A 19 12.36 22.29 -0.77
C MET A 19 12.96 23.66 -1.09
N GLY A 20 13.30 23.93 -2.35
CA GLY A 20 13.74 25.24 -2.81
C GLY A 20 12.69 26.33 -2.61
N TYR A 21 11.43 26.02 -2.94
CA TYR A 21 10.30 26.94 -2.69
C TYR A 21 10.07 27.15 -1.19
N LEU A 22 9.95 26.07 -0.41
CA LEU A 22 9.65 26.15 1.03
C LEU A 22 10.72 26.91 1.82
N ARG A 23 12.00 26.69 1.54
CA ARG A 23 13.10 27.41 2.21
C ARG A 23 13.04 28.91 1.99
N LYS A 24 12.71 29.33 0.76
CA LYS A 24 12.52 30.75 0.41
C LYS A 24 11.27 31.33 1.06
N SER A 25 10.14 30.63 0.96
CA SER A 25 8.85 31.09 1.48
C SER A 25 8.81 31.19 3.00
N LEU A 26 9.53 30.31 3.70
CA LEU A 26 9.61 30.29 5.16
C LEU A 26 10.82 31.04 5.71
N ASN A 27 11.70 31.57 4.85
CA ASN A 27 12.99 32.16 5.21
C ASN A 27 13.79 31.28 6.20
N ASN A 28 13.78 29.97 5.96
CA ASN A 28 14.42 28.99 6.83
C ASN A 28 15.08 27.90 5.97
N PHE A 29 16.41 27.79 6.04
CA PHE A 29 17.19 26.83 5.27
C PHE A 29 17.50 25.53 6.01
N GLU A 30 17.22 25.46 7.32
CA GLU A 30 17.47 24.28 8.16
C GLU A 30 16.37 23.20 8.02
N ILE A 31 15.28 23.51 7.33
CA ILE A 31 14.19 22.54 7.09
C ILE A 31 14.63 21.44 6.12
N ASN A 32 14.19 20.21 6.42
CA ASN A 32 14.44 19.01 5.64
C ASN A 32 13.16 18.18 5.50
N LEU A 33 12.98 17.55 4.34
CA LEU A 33 11.90 16.60 4.11
C LEU A 33 12.41 15.19 4.42
N SER A 34 11.73 14.48 5.32
CA SER A 34 12.00 13.08 5.61
C SER A 34 10.91 12.21 5.00
N ILE A 35 11.28 11.30 4.10
CA ILE A 35 10.36 10.39 3.42
C ILE A 35 10.50 9.00 4.01
N THR A 36 9.45 8.55 4.71
CA THR A 36 9.37 7.18 5.23
C THR A 36 8.40 6.38 4.39
N VAL A 37 8.88 5.30 3.77
CA VAL A 37 8.01 4.35 3.08
C VAL A 37 7.41 3.43 4.13
N ASN A 38 6.10 3.51 4.33
CA ASN A 38 5.42 2.54 5.15
C ASN A 38 5.29 1.23 4.34
N GLU A 39 6.09 0.22 4.69
CA GLU A 39 5.96 -1.14 4.17
C GLU A 39 4.83 -1.91 4.85
N GLU A 40 3.71 -1.23 5.15
CA GLU A 40 2.45 -1.92 5.32
C GLU A 40 2.24 -2.73 4.05
N LYS A 41 2.40 -4.07 4.16
CA LYS A 41 2.07 -5.03 3.11
C LYS A 41 0.72 -4.60 2.57
N SER A 42 0.72 -3.91 1.42
CA SER A 42 -0.50 -3.38 0.82
C SER A 42 -1.45 -4.55 0.82
N LYS A 43 -2.56 -4.43 1.57
CA LYS A 43 -3.41 -5.57 1.99
C LYS A 43 -3.46 -6.57 0.86
N LYS A 44 -2.75 -7.71 0.95
CA LYS A 44 -2.58 -8.66 -0.19
C LYS A 44 -3.93 -8.75 -0.88
N TYR A 45 -4.14 -8.06 -1.99
CA TYR A 45 -5.47 -8.04 -2.56
C TYR A 45 -5.72 -9.47 -2.96
N ALA A 46 -6.89 -10.00 -2.61
CA ALA A 46 -7.22 -11.33 -3.01
C ALA A 46 -7.50 -11.26 -4.51
N TYR A 47 -6.53 -11.67 -5.33
CA TYR A 47 -6.61 -11.57 -6.77
C TYR A 47 -7.22 -12.84 -7.35
N THR A 48 -6.85 -13.99 -6.79
CA THR A 48 -7.41 -15.29 -7.18
C THR A 48 -8.73 -15.58 -6.47
N THR A 49 -9.60 -16.37 -7.10
CA THR A 49 -10.86 -16.84 -6.49
C THR A 49 -10.63 -17.51 -5.14
N ARG A 50 -9.55 -18.30 -5.03
CA ARG A 50 -9.12 -18.94 -3.78
C ARG A 50 -8.73 -17.95 -2.69
N GLU A 51 -7.93 -16.94 -3.01
CA GLU A 51 -7.58 -15.91 -2.01
C GLU A 51 -8.82 -15.13 -1.56
N LYS A 52 -9.78 -14.89 -2.47
CA LYS A 52 -11.02 -14.17 -2.14
C LYS A 52 -11.87 -15.01 -1.20
N PHE A 53 -11.98 -16.31 -1.48
CA PHE A 53 -12.67 -17.27 -0.62
C PHE A 53 -12.06 -17.32 0.77
N GLU A 54 -10.73 -17.48 0.87
CA GLU A 54 -10.04 -17.52 2.17
C GLU A 54 -10.24 -16.23 2.98
N LYS A 55 -10.15 -15.06 2.34
CA LYS A 55 -10.46 -13.78 3.00
C LYS A 55 -11.91 -13.66 3.47
N LEU A 56 -12.87 -14.19 2.72
CA LEU A 56 -14.28 -14.19 3.11
C LEU A 56 -14.51 -15.13 4.30
N LYS A 57 -13.86 -16.29 4.29
CA LYS A 57 -13.89 -17.27 5.39
C LYS A 57 -13.27 -16.73 6.67
N GLU A 58 -12.14 -16.00 6.60
CA GLU A 58 -11.52 -15.33 7.76
C GLU A 58 -12.46 -14.34 8.44
N LYS A 59 -13.36 -13.69 7.67
CA LYS A 59 -14.35 -12.75 8.20
C LYS A 59 -15.62 -13.43 8.71
N ASN A 60 -15.99 -14.58 8.13
CA ASN A 60 -17.17 -15.33 8.53
C ASN A 60 -17.00 -16.82 8.21
N ALA A 61 -16.89 -17.65 9.24
CA ALA A 61 -16.73 -19.11 9.09
C ALA A 61 -17.91 -19.80 8.38
N ALA A 62 -19.10 -19.19 8.36
CA ALA A 62 -20.28 -19.74 7.67
C ALA A 62 -20.11 -19.82 6.13
N ILE A 63 -19.11 -19.13 5.58
CA ILE A 63 -18.78 -19.14 4.14
C ILE A 63 -18.36 -20.55 3.67
N GLU A 64 -17.70 -21.34 4.52
CA GLU A 64 -17.35 -22.74 4.19
C GLU A 64 -18.60 -23.62 4.10
N ALA A 65 -19.56 -23.42 5.01
CA ALA A 65 -20.82 -24.15 4.99
C ALA A 65 -21.64 -23.80 3.74
N LEU A 66 -21.70 -22.52 3.38
CA LEU A 66 -22.36 -22.06 2.16
C LEU A 66 -21.73 -22.68 0.91
N ARG A 67 -20.40 -22.68 0.79
CA ARG A 67 -19.72 -23.34 -0.34
C ARG A 67 -20.10 -24.81 -0.49
N LYS A 68 -20.06 -25.57 0.61
CA LYS A 68 -20.39 -27.00 0.62
C LYS A 68 -21.87 -27.27 0.34
N THR A 69 -22.75 -26.42 0.84
CA THR A 69 -24.20 -26.59 0.72
C THR A 69 -24.67 -26.37 -0.73
N PHE A 70 -24.01 -25.46 -1.44
CA PHE A 70 -24.34 -25.10 -2.82
C PHE A 70 -23.37 -25.68 -3.86
N ASP A 71 -22.46 -26.58 -3.45
CA ASP A 71 -21.46 -27.24 -4.30
C ASP A 71 -20.69 -26.26 -5.21
N LEU A 72 -20.21 -25.15 -4.62
CA LEU A 72 -19.55 -24.09 -5.36
C LEU A 72 -18.04 -24.39 -5.55
N ASP A 73 -17.57 -24.28 -6.79
CA ASP A 73 -16.15 -24.36 -7.14
C ASP A 73 -15.36 -23.11 -6.70
N ILE A 74 -14.07 -23.29 -6.37
CA ILE A 74 -13.12 -22.22 -5.97
C ILE A 74 -11.97 -22.10 -6.97
#